data_AF-A0A167HYL0-F1
#
_entry.id   AF-A0A167HYL0-F1
#
_cell.length_a   1.000
_cell.length_b   1.000
_cell.length_c   1.000
_cell.angle_alpha   90.00
_cell.angle_beta   90.00
_cell.angle_gamma   90.00
#
_symmetry.space_group_name_H-M   'P 1'
#
loop_
_entity.id
_entity.type
_entity.pdbx_description
1 polymer ?
#
loop_
_entity_poly.entity_id
_entity_poly.type
_entity_poly.pdbx_seq_one_letter_code
_entity_poly.pdbx_strand_id
1 'polypeptide(L)'
;MRTLFIILVFLLSFSSIAMPENIILVRHAEKQKGVDPSLTQQGIQRAKIIAQMMLPYEPTKLYSTDYNRTKATLAPLADLIDTHISLYNPGRLDEFAHMLKKQTGTIIVAGHSNTTPVLVKHLTGRDVEIAEDEFDKVFVVTFEDEMAKLKIHSSNK
;
A
#
# COMPACT_ATOMS: atom_id res chain seq x y z
N MET A 1 24.12 9.03 -60.53
CA MET A 1 23.97 8.12 -59.39
C MET A 1 23.82 8.98 -58.13
N ARG A 2 22.59 9.20 -57.64
CA ARG A 2 22.33 9.93 -56.38
C ARG A 2 22.07 8.89 -55.31
N THR A 3 23.08 8.60 -54.50
CA THR A 3 22.94 7.73 -53.33
C THR A 3 22.13 8.47 -52.26
N LEU A 4 20.92 7.99 -52.02
CA LEU A 4 20.03 8.43 -50.95
C LEU A 4 20.53 7.84 -49.63
N PHE A 5 21.02 8.67 -48.71
CA PHE A 5 21.40 8.26 -47.37
C PHE A 5 20.14 8.18 -46.51
N ILE A 6 19.64 6.98 -46.21
CA ILE A 6 18.58 6.76 -45.23
C ILE A 6 19.26 6.69 -43.85
N ILE A 7 19.13 7.74 -43.06
CA ILE A 7 19.50 7.74 -41.64
C ILE A 7 18.41 6.97 -40.90
N LEU A 8 18.69 5.71 -40.57
CA LEU A 8 17.86 4.91 -39.68
C LEU A 8 18.08 5.41 -38.25
N VAL A 9 17.21 6.31 -37.78
CA VAL A 9 17.16 6.72 -36.37
C VAL A 9 16.59 5.55 -35.57
N PHE A 10 17.47 4.79 -34.92
CA PHE A 10 17.09 3.77 -33.95
C PHE A 10 16.57 4.51 -32.69
N LEU A 11 15.25 4.63 -32.57
CA LEU A 11 14.59 5.04 -31.33
C LEU A 11 14.88 3.96 -30.28
N LEU A 12 15.91 4.19 -29.46
CA LEU A 12 16.12 3.46 -28.22
C LEU A 12 14.95 3.76 -27.29
N SER A 13 13.95 2.87 -27.30
CA SER A 13 12.88 2.88 -26.32
C SER A 13 13.49 2.61 -24.94
N PHE A 14 13.74 3.67 -24.18
CA PHE A 14 14.00 3.54 -22.75
C PHE A 14 12.73 3.01 -22.10
N SER A 15 12.68 1.70 -21.84
CA SER A 15 11.67 1.11 -20.97
C SER A 15 11.96 1.58 -19.55
N SER A 16 11.42 2.75 -19.18
CA SER A 16 11.38 3.17 -17.79
C SER A 16 10.44 2.21 -17.05
N ILE A 17 10.98 1.40 -16.14
CA ILE A 17 10.16 0.62 -15.22
C ILE A 17 9.61 1.62 -14.22
N ALA A 18 8.36 2.05 -14.43
CA ALA A 18 7.69 2.94 -13.50
C ALA A 18 7.41 2.19 -12.19
N MET A 19 8.11 2.57 -11.13
CA MET A 19 7.81 2.17 -9.75
C MET A 19 6.54 2.85 -9.24
N PRO A 20 5.92 2.32 -8.18
CA PRO A 20 4.78 2.99 -7.55
C PRO A 20 5.24 4.30 -6.92
N GLU A 21 4.36 5.32 -6.96
CA GLU A 21 4.64 6.62 -6.37
C GLU A 21 4.66 6.52 -4.85
N ASN A 22 3.63 5.86 -4.30
CA ASN A 22 3.48 5.62 -2.88
C ASN A 22 2.98 4.18 -2.65
N ILE A 23 3.59 3.48 -1.70
CA ILE A 23 2.99 2.30 -1.07
C ILE A 23 2.71 2.66 0.39
N ILE A 24 1.44 2.77 0.74
CA ILE A 24 1.01 3.16 2.09
C ILE A 24 0.46 1.94 2.81
N LEU A 25 1.08 1.60 3.94
CA LEU A 25 0.74 0.41 4.71
C LEU A 25 0.10 0.82 6.04
N VAL A 26 -0.99 0.14 6.38
CA VAL A 26 -1.68 0.26 7.66
C VAL A 26 -1.95 -1.11 8.26
N ARG A 27 -2.09 -1.18 9.58
CA ARG A 27 -2.78 -2.30 10.24
C ARG A 27 -4.29 -2.08 10.10
N HIS A 28 -5.09 -3.15 10.17
CA HIS A 28 -6.53 -3.00 10.41
C HIS A 28 -6.82 -2.09 11.62
N ALA A 29 -7.97 -1.43 11.62
CA ALA A 29 -8.46 -0.65 12.76
C ALA A 29 -8.95 -1.53 13.92
N GLU A 30 -9.35 -0.91 15.04
CA GLU A 30 -9.78 -1.55 16.27
C GLU A 30 -10.92 -2.56 16.03
N LYS A 31 -10.73 -3.80 16.46
CA LYS A 31 -11.64 -4.93 16.20
C LYS A 31 -12.30 -5.47 17.46
N GLN A 32 -13.46 -6.11 17.30
CA GLN A 32 -14.10 -6.86 18.38
C GLN A 32 -13.28 -8.11 18.76
N LYS A 33 -13.71 -8.82 19.80
CA LYS A 33 -13.18 -10.15 20.17
C LYS A 33 -13.93 -11.23 19.39
N GLY A 34 -13.27 -12.35 19.11
CA GLY A 34 -13.85 -13.48 18.39
C GLY A 34 -13.02 -13.91 17.17
N VAL A 35 -13.54 -14.90 16.44
CA VAL A 35 -12.96 -15.39 15.18
C VAL A 35 -13.39 -14.47 14.05
N ASP A 36 -12.41 -14.03 13.25
CA ASP A 36 -12.55 -13.01 12.19
C ASP A 36 -13.55 -11.87 12.50
N PRO A 37 -13.31 -11.12 13.60
CA PRO A 37 -14.27 -10.19 14.13
C PRO A 37 -14.39 -8.93 13.27
N SER A 38 -15.57 -8.31 13.31
CA SER A 38 -15.83 -6.99 12.77
C SER A 38 -15.08 -5.89 13.53
N LEU A 39 -15.04 -4.69 12.93
CA LEU A 39 -14.52 -3.50 13.60
C LEU A 39 -15.42 -3.08 14.78
N THR A 40 -14.81 -2.50 15.81
CA THR A 40 -15.53 -1.77 16.86
C THR A 40 -16.04 -0.42 16.32
N GLN A 41 -16.86 0.29 17.09
CA GLN A 41 -17.25 1.67 16.74
C GLN A 41 -16.05 2.62 16.60
N GLN A 42 -15.06 2.48 17.48
CA GLN A 42 -13.79 3.20 17.37
C GLN A 42 -13.06 2.85 16.08
N GLY A 43 -13.00 1.56 15.73
CA GLY A 43 -12.35 1.09 14.50
C GLY A 43 -13.05 1.58 13.23
N ILE A 44 -14.39 1.66 13.23
CA ILE A 44 -15.16 2.24 12.13
C ILE A 44 -14.82 3.73 11.96
N GLN A 45 -14.67 4.49 13.05
CA GLN A 45 -14.25 5.88 12.94
C GLN A 45 -12.82 6.02 12.45
N ARG A 46 -11.91 5.17 12.93
CA ARG A 46 -10.53 5.16 12.43
C ARG A 46 -10.48 4.81 10.94
N ALA A 47 -11.27 3.85 10.46
CA ALA A 47 -11.34 3.51 9.04
C ALA A 47 -11.75 4.71 8.18
N LYS A 48 -12.69 5.54 8.67
CA LYS A 48 -13.07 6.80 8.02
C LYS A 48 -11.94 7.84 8.03
N ILE A 49 -11.24 7.98 9.16
CA ILE A 49 -10.08 8.87 9.26
C ILE A 49 -8.98 8.44 8.29
N ILE A 50 -8.64 7.15 8.27
CA ILE A 50 -7.68 6.57 7.31
C ILE A 50 -8.11 6.91 5.89
N ALA A 51 -9.38 6.71 5.53
CA ALA A 51 -9.87 7.04 4.19
C ALA A 51 -9.64 8.53 3.84
N GLN A 52 -9.98 9.45 4.74
CA GLN A 52 -9.73 10.88 4.53
C GLN A 52 -8.24 11.22 4.42
N MET A 53 -7.39 10.59 5.24
CA MET A 53 -5.94 10.77 5.16
C MET A 53 -5.35 10.26 3.83
N MET A 54 -5.94 9.23 3.24
CA MET A 54 -5.43 8.63 2.00
C MET A 54 -5.89 9.38 0.75
N LEU A 55 -7.03 10.09 0.79
CA LEU A 55 -7.57 10.80 -0.38
C LEU A 55 -6.56 11.72 -1.10
N PRO A 56 -5.75 12.55 -0.41
CA PRO A 56 -4.78 13.42 -1.06
C PRO A 56 -3.65 12.69 -1.80
N TYR A 57 -3.45 11.39 -1.54
CA TYR A 57 -2.47 10.58 -2.26
C TYR A 57 -3.02 9.98 -3.56
N GLU A 58 -4.28 10.26 -3.91
CA GLU A 58 -4.96 9.77 -5.12
C GLU A 58 -4.78 8.25 -5.34
N PRO A 59 -5.18 7.41 -4.37
CA PRO A 59 -4.94 5.97 -4.44
C PRO A 59 -5.65 5.33 -5.64
N THR A 60 -4.92 4.46 -6.34
CA THR A 60 -5.44 3.74 -7.52
C THR A 60 -5.65 2.25 -7.27
N LYS A 61 -5.06 1.71 -6.19
CA LYS A 61 -5.09 0.28 -5.85
C LYS A 61 -5.21 0.09 -4.35
N LEU A 62 -6.10 -0.82 -3.95
CA LEU A 62 -6.34 -1.16 -2.56
C LEU A 62 -6.11 -2.66 -2.36
N TYR A 63 -5.35 -3.03 -1.33
CA TYR A 63 -5.08 -4.42 -0.97
C TYR A 63 -5.39 -4.69 0.50
N SER A 64 -6.00 -5.85 0.77
CA SER A 64 -6.22 -6.31 2.14
C SER A 64 -6.00 -7.82 2.25
N THR A 65 -5.71 -8.32 3.44
CA THR A 65 -5.86 -9.76 3.72
C THR A 65 -7.34 -10.13 3.72
N ASP A 66 -7.67 -11.42 3.59
CA ASP A 66 -9.05 -11.90 3.59
C ASP A 66 -9.70 -12.00 4.99
N TYR A 67 -9.44 -11.02 5.85
CA TYR A 67 -10.11 -10.89 7.15
C TYR A 67 -11.10 -9.73 7.12
N ASN A 68 -12.24 -9.89 7.79
CA ASN A 68 -13.28 -8.87 7.88
C ASN A 68 -12.72 -7.53 8.35
N ARG A 69 -11.88 -7.53 9.39
CA ARG A 69 -11.26 -6.31 9.93
C ARG A 69 -10.39 -5.55 8.93
N THR A 70 -9.61 -6.24 8.08
CA THR A 70 -8.74 -5.56 7.10
C THR A 70 -9.55 -5.01 5.94
N LYS A 71 -10.53 -5.79 5.43
CA LYS A 71 -11.48 -5.34 4.41
C LYS A 71 -12.27 -4.12 4.89
N ALA A 72 -12.85 -4.19 6.08
CA ALA A 72 -13.63 -3.10 6.67
C ALA A 72 -12.80 -1.84 7.00
N THR A 73 -11.48 -1.97 7.17
CA THR A 73 -10.61 -0.80 7.38
C THR A 73 -10.45 0.01 6.09
N LEU A 74 -10.42 -0.64 4.92
CA LEU A 74 -10.30 0.03 3.62
C LEU A 74 -11.64 0.33 2.95
N ALA A 75 -12.74 -0.29 3.40
CA ALA A 75 -14.06 -0.12 2.79
C ALA A 75 -14.47 1.36 2.63
N PRO A 76 -14.32 2.25 3.63
CA PRO A 76 -14.69 3.66 3.44
C PRO A 76 -13.87 4.37 2.35
N LEU A 77 -12.59 3.99 2.18
CA LEU A 77 -11.76 4.54 1.11
C LEU A 77 -12.20 3.98 -0.25
N ALA A 78 -12.40 2.67 -0.33
CA ALA A 78 -12.90 1.98 -1.53
C ALA A 78 -14.18 2.62 -2.07
N ASP A 79 -15.12 2.95 -1.18
CA ASP A 79 -16.38 3.62 -1.53
C ASP A 79 -16.15 5.06 -2.03
N LEU A 80 -15.21 5.80 -1.43
CA LEU A 80 -14.93 7.19 -1.80
C LEU A 80 -14.26 7.33 -3.17
N ILE A 81 -13.42 6.36 -3.56
CA ILE A 81 -12.68 6.37 -4.83
C ILE A 81 -13.24 5.38 -5.86
N ASP A 82 -14.42 4.81 -5.61
CA ASP A 82 -15.11 3.83 -6.47
C ASP A 82 -14.16 2.71 -6.98
N THR A 83 -13.47 2.06 -6.05
CA THR A 83 -12.42 1.06 -6.37
C THR A 83 -12.60 -0.20 -5.55
N HIS A 84 -12.29 -1.36 -6.13
CA HIS A 84 -12.34 -2.65 -5.42
C HIS A 84 -11.10 -2.90 -4.55
N ILE A 85 -11.30 -3.60 -3.43
CA ILE A 85 -10.23 -4.10 -2.58
C ILE A 85 -9.76 -5.46 -3.08
N SER A 86 -8.51 -5.54 -3.55
CA SER A 86 -7.87 -6.81 -3.94
C SER A 86 -7.35 -7.57 -2.73
N LEU A 87 -7.39 -8.90 -2.78
CA LEU A 87 -6.90 -9.74 -1.69
C LEU A 87 -5.44 -10.12 -1.89
N TYR A 88 -4.67 -10.17 -0.78
CA TYR A 88 -3.33 -10.74 -0.76
C TYR A 88 -3.17 -11.77 0.37
N ASN A 89 -2.20 -12.68 0.19
CA ASN A 89 -1.89 -13.71 1.17
C ASN A 89 -0.82 -13.19 2.16
N PRO A 90 -1.13 -13.04 3.47
CA PRO A 90 -0.17 -12.59 4.47
C PRO A 90 0.97 -13.58 4.74
N GLY A 91 0.89 -14.82 4.23
CA GLY A 91 1.97 -15.81 4.28
C GLY A 91 2.97 -15.72 3.11
N ARG A 92 2.77 -14.81 2.15
CA ARG A 92 3.62 -14.64 0.95
C ARG A 92 4.08 -13.19 0.78
N LEU A 93 4.53 -12.56 1.87
CA LEU A 93 4.87 -11.13 1.89
C LEU A 93 6.06 -10.77 1.00
N ASP A 94 7.03 -11.67 0.82
CA ASP A 94 8.15 -11.44 -0.08
C ASP A 94 7.69 -11.36 -1.54
N GLU A 95 6.93 -12.37 -2.02
CA GLU A 95 6.31 -12.36 -3.35
C GLU A 95 5.40 -11.13 -3.54
N PHE A 96 4.62 -10.79 -2.51
CA PHE A 96 3.73 -9.64 -2.54
C PHE A 96 4.49 -8.32 -2.65
N ALA A 97 5.59 -8.13 -1.90
CA ALA A 97 6.44 -6.95 -1.98
C ALA A 97 7.05 -6.79 -3.38
N HIS A 98 7.54 -7.88 -3.98
CA HIS A 98 8.05 -7.88 -5.36
C HIS A 98 6.96 -7.51 -6.38
N MET A 99 5.72 -7.96 -6.16
CA MET A 99 4.59 -7.60 -7.01
C MET A 99 4.23 -6.11 -6.87
N LEU A 100 4.18 -5.58 -5.65
CA LEU A 100 3.89 -4.17 -5.38
C LEU A 100 4.91 -3.23 -6.04
N LYS A 101 6.21 -3.56 -6.00
CA LYS A 101 7.28 -2.75 -6.63
C LYS A 101 7.14 -2.63 -8.15
N LYS A 102 6.38 -3.52 -8.79
CA LYS A 102 6.13 -3.52 -10.24
C LYS A 102 4.83 -2.80 -10.64
N GLN A 103 4.07 -2.31 -9.67
CA GLN A 103 2.83 -1.57 -9.91
C GLN A 103 3.13 -0.08 -10.09
N THR A 104 2.19 0.65 -10.67
CA THR A 104 2.25 2.12 -10.83
C THR A 104 1.21 2.82 -9.95
N GLY A 105 1.41 4.11 -9.70
CA GLY A 105 0.51 4.96 -8.92
C GLY A 105 0.61 4.73 -7.40
N THR A 106 -0.35 5.28 -6.66
CA THR A 106 -0.46 5.09 -5.20
C THR A 106 -1.22 3.81 -4.87
N ILE A 107 -0.68 3.04 -3.92
CA ILE A 107 -1.22 1.76 -3.45
C ILE A 107 -1.42 1.81 -1.93
N ILE A 108 -2.60 1.41 -1.46
CA ILE A 108 -2.90 1.30 -0.03
C ILE A 108 -3.05 -0.18 0.35
N VAL A 109 -2.40 -0.59 1.43
CA VAL A 109 -2.42 -1.98 1.92
C VAL A 109 -2.82 -2.02 3.39
N ALA A 110 -3.85 -2.81 3.71
CA ALA A 110 -4.24 -3.13 5.07
C ALA A 110 -3.77 -4.54 5.48
N GLY A 111 -3.06 -4.62 6.60
CA GLY A 111 -2.53 -5.86 7.17
C GLY A 111 -2.76 -5.98 8.68
N HIS A 112 -1.78 -6.54 9.37
CA HIS A 112 -1.84 -6.86 10.80
C HIS A 112 -0.60 -6.31 11.53
N SER A 113 -0.65 -6.27 12.87
CA SER A 113 0.47 -5.85 13.72
C SER A 113 1.74 -6.66 13.46
N ASN A 114 1.60 -7.93 13.08
CA ASN A 114 2.72 -8.83 12.79
C ASN A 114 3.11 -8.93 11.31
N THR A 115 2.23 -8.55 10.36
CA THR A 115 2.52 -8.67 8.91
C THR A 115 2.88 -7.35 8.26
N THR A 116 2.28 -6.24 8.70
CA THR A 116 2.59 -4.91 8.18
C THR A 116 4.06 -4.54 8.39
N PRO A 117 4.67 -4.76 9.57
CA PRO A 117 6.11 -4.51 9.76
C PRO A 117 7.01 -5.36 8.86
N VAL A 118 6.65 -6.63 8.65
CA VAL A 118 7.41 -7.52 7.76
C VAL A 118 7.33 -7.02 6.32
N LEU A 119 6.17 -6.55 5.87
CA LEU A 119 6.03 -5.96 4.54
C LEU A 119 6.84 -4.65 4.42
N VAL A 120 6.84 -3.78 5.43
CA VAL A 120 7.73 -2.59 5.48
C VAL A 120 9.19 -3.02 5.30
N LYS A 121 9.62 -4.08 5.98
CA LYS A 121 10.98 -4.61 5.86
C LYS A 121 11.29 -5.11 4.45
N HIS A 122 10.41 -5.89 3.81
CA HIS A 122 10.62 -6.33 2.42
C HIS A 122 10.68 -5.16 1.42
N LEU A 123 9.93 -4.10 1.66
CA LEU A 123 9.92 -2.93 0.78
C LEU A 123 11.15 -2.04 0.99
N THR A 124 11.59 -1.86 2.23
CA THR A 124 12.53 -0.79 2.61
C THR A 124 13.86 -1.26 3.23
N GLY A 125 13.94 -2.52 3.65
CA GLY A 125 15.04 -3.05 4.47
C GLY A 125 15.05 -2.57 5.92
N ARG A 126 14.08 -1.73 6.34
CA ARG A 126 14.01 -1.19 7.70
C ARG A 126 13.12 -2.03 8.60
N ASP A 127 13.59 -2.25 9.83
CA ASP A 127 12.79 -2.85 10.88
C ASP A 127 11.92 -1.78 11.56
N VAL A 128 10.65 -2.12 11.74
CA VAL A 128 9.65 -1.32 12.47
C VAL A 128 8.81 -2.25 13.34
N GLU A 129 8.07 -1.69 14.28
CA GLU A 129 7.19 -2.46 15.15
C GLU A 129 5.83 -1.76 15.28
N ILE A 130 4.80 -2.55 15.55
CA ILE A 130 3.46 -2.09 15.89
C ILE A 130 3.05 -2.83 17.16
N ALA A 131 2.74 -2.11 18.23
CA ALA A 131 2.25 -2.74 19.45
C ALA A 131 0.85 -3.33 19.23
N GLU A 132 0.47 -4.35 20.00
CA GLU A 132 -0.83 -5.03 19.81
C GLU A 132 -2.04 -4.12 20.03
N ASP A 133 -1.91 -3.08 20.86
CA ASP A 133 -2.92 -2.05 21.14
C ASP A 133 -2.74 -0.78 20.28
N GLU A 134 -1.77 -0.77 19.36
CA GLU A 134 -1.50 0.35 18.46
C GLU A 134 -2.16 0.13 17.09
N PHE A 135 -3.04 1.04 16.71
CA PHE A 135 -3.86 0.95 15.49
C PHE A 135 -3.67 2.14 14.55
N ASP A 136 -2.90 3.15 14.98
CA ASP A 136 -2.86 4.45 14.33
C ASP A 136 -1.67 4.63 13.39
N LYS A 137 -0.65 3.77 13.44
CA LYS A 137 0.53 3.85 12.57
C LYS A 137 0.19 3.73 11.08
N VAL A 138 0.71 4.67 10.30
CA VAL A 138 0.65 4.71 8.84
C VAL A 138 2.08 4.77 8.30
N PHE A 139 2.45 3.82 7.47
CA PHE A 139 3.80 3.75 6.87
C PHE A 139 3.70 4.16 5.40
N VAL A 140 4.33 5.26 5.02
CA VAL A 140 4.38 5.73 3.64
C VAL A 140 5.75 5.39 3.07
N VAL A 141 5.77 4.52 2.08
CA VAL A 141 6.97 4.12 1.35
C VAL A 141 6.95 4.81 -0.01
N THR A 142 8.02 5.54 -0.32
CA THR A 142 8.28 6.13 -1.64
C THR A 142 9.60 5.61 -2.19
N PHE A 143 9.82 5.76 -3.49
CA PHE A 143 11.07 5.33 -4.13
C PHE A 143 11.71 6.50 -4.88
N GLU A 144 12.99 6.75 -4.60
CA GLU A 144 13.82 7.73 -5.32
C GLU A 144 15.09 7.01 -5.79
N ASP A 145 15.38 7.03 -7.09
CA ASP A 145 16.52 6.30 -7.70
C ASP A 145 16.61 4.83 -7.25
N GLU A 146 15.47 4.13 -7.27
CA GLU A 146 15.29 2.74 -6.78
C GLU A 146 15.54 2.52 -5.27
N MET A 147 15.91 3.57 -4.54
CA MET A 147 16.05 3.52 -3.09
C MET A 147 14.72 3.81 -2.40
N ALA A 148 14.31 2.90 -1.53
CA ALA A 148 13.10 3.06 -0.74
C ALA A 148 13.31 4.06 0.42
N LYS A 149 12.42 5.03 0.53
CA LYS A 149 12.31 5.93 1.68
C LYS A 149 11.06 5.59 2.49
N LEU A 150 11.16 5.69 3.81
CA LEU A 150 10.08 5.41 4.74
C LEU A 150 9.76 6.66 5.57
N LYS A 151 8.49 7.08 5.55
CA LYS A 151 7.91 8.06 6.48
C LYS A 151 6.85 7.36 7.33
N ILE A 152 6.79 7.70 8.62
CA ILE A 152 5.81 7.14 9.57
C ILE A 152 4.91 8.28 10.05
N HIS A 153 3.61 8.11 9.90
CA HIS A 153 2.56 9.00 10.36
C HIS A 153 1.65 8.29 11.38
N SER A 154 0.77 9.05 12.02
CA SER A 154 -0.27 8.54 12.93
C SER A 154 -1.63 9.06 12.46
N SER A 155 -2.64 8.18 12.46
CA SER A 155 -4.04 8.54 12.18
C SER A 155 -4.77 9.17 13.37
N ASN A 156 -4.06 9.47 14.46
CA ASN A 156 -4.58 10.25 15.58
C ASN A 156 -4.28 11.76 15.46
N LYS A 157 -3.57 12.20 14.41
CA LYS A 157 -3.12 13.58 14.21
C LYS A 157 -3.46 14.12 12.84
#